data_AF-M0QL97-F1
#
_entry.id   AF-M0QL97-F1
#
_cell.length_a   1.000
_cell.length_b   1.000
_cell.length_c   1.000
_cell.angle_alpha   90.00
_cell.angle_beta   90.00
_cell.angle_gamma   90.00
#
_symmetry.space_group_name_H-M   'P 1'
#
loop_
_entity.id
_entity.type
_entity.pdbx_description
1 polymer ?
#
loop_
_entity_poly.entity_id
_entity_poly.type
_entity_poly.pdbx_seq_one_letter_code
_entity_poly.pdbx_strand_id
1 'polypeptide(L)'
;MNDDERDRLVAELLERPQERELILRDVELNDRERAELDGIVETADALWLAARGAPALEDDPVAAMLGLLPDSECRLDSAALSRVRKRARLSVSDVAARLHERGWQFDKSDVFRWETRTAADVPPAVVQAIADIFGARVDDLISAPSSASLPDHVGAVRANPLFEQLVTRWSQARRVSRAVAAATLESRMLATVHRGERPDTEQLLRSLDALVASVEQADRG
;
A
#
# COMPACT_ATOMS: atom_id res chain seq x y z
N MET A 1 -25.26 -25.11 23.95
CA MET A 1 -25.77 -25.45 22.59
C MET A 1 -25.73 -26.98 22.41
N ASN A 2 -26.61 -27.58 21.58
CA ASN A 2 -26.50 -29.02 21.27
C ASN A 2 -25.48 -29.28 20.14
N ASP A 3 -25.11 -30.55 19.94
CA ASP A 3 -24.06 -30.92 18.97
C ASP A 3 -24.43 -30.61 17.51
N ASP A 4 -25.70 -30.80 17.14
CA ASP A 4 -26.20 -30.51 15.78
C ASP A 4 -26.25 -29.00 15.47
N GLU A 5 -26.60 -28.18 16.47
CA GLU A 5 -26.57 -26.72 16.40
C GLU A 5 -25.14 -26.20 16.27
N ARG A 6 -24.22 -26.81 17.01
CA ARG A 6 -22.79 -26.50 16.96
C ARG A 6 -22.19 -26.81 15.60
N ASP A 7 -22.50 -27.98 15.05
CA ASP A 7 -21.98 -28.39 13.74
C ASP A 7 -22.52 -27.50 12.61
N ARG A 8 -23.79 -27.05 12.70
CA ARG A 8 -24.32 -26.05 11.76
C ARG A 8 -23.64 -24.70 11.89
N LEU A 9 -23.42 -24.23 13.11
CA LEU A 9 -22.75 -22.95 13.34
C LEU A 9 -21.32 -22.97 12.79
N VAL A 10 -20.59 -24.05 13.03
CA VAL A 10 -19.25 -24.24 12.46
C VAL A 10 -19.30 -24.23 10.94
N ALA A 11 -20.24 -24.97 10.33
CA ALA A 11 -20.40 -24.98 8.88
C ALA A 11 -20.69 -23.58 8.31
N GLU A 12 -21.59 -22.82 8.94
CA GLU A 12 -21.96 -21.47 8.50
C GLU A 12 -20.77 -20.48 8.61
N LEU A 13 -20.00 -20.57 9.69
CA LEU A 13 -18.77 -19.78 9.86
C LEU A 13 -17.73 -20.14 8.80
N LEU A 14 -17.61 -21.40 8.40
CA LEU A 14 -16.67 -21.82 7.35
C LEU A 14 -17.11 -21.36 5.95
N GLU A 15 -18.41 -21.41 5.66
CA GLU A 15 -18.96 -21.02 4.35
C GLU A 15 -19.00 -19.50 4.13
N ARG A 16 -19.13 -18.71 5.20
CA ARG A 16 -19.31 -17.25 5.14
C ARG A 16 -18.23 -16.51 5.95
N PRO A 17 -16.95 -16.59 5.57
CA PRO A 17 -15.84 -16.00 6.33
C PRO A 17 -15.97 -14.48 6.54
N GLN A 18 -16.61 -13.77 5.61
CA GLN A 18 -16.81 -12.31 5.67
C GLN A 18 -17.89 -11.88 6.68
N GLU A 19 -18.74 -12.82 7.13
CA GLU A 19 -19.91 -12.53 7.97
C GLU A 19 -19.79 -13.12 9.37
N ARG A 20 -18.64 -13.72 9.72
CA ARG A 20 -18.41 -14.42 10.99
C ARG A 20 -18.68 -13.55 12.22
N GLU A 21 -18.27 -12.29 12.17
CA GLU A 21 -18.48 -11.35 13.28
C GLU A 21 -19.96 -11.04 13.50
N LEU A 22 -20.76 -11.08 12.43
CA LEU A 22 -22.22 -10.95 12.49
C LEU A 22 -22.85 -12.24 13.02
N ILE A 23 -22.44 -13.39 12.48
CA ILE A 23 -22.93 -14.72 12.89
C ILE A 23 -22.66 -14.97 14.38
N LEU A 24 -21.45 -14.63 14.88
CA LEU A 24 -21.08 -14.84 16.29
C LEU A 24 -21.75 -13.85 17.26
N ARG A 25 -22.24 -12.70 16.76
CA ARG A 25 -22.99 -11.73 17.59
C ARG A 25 -24.42 -12.19 17.86
N ASP A 26 -25.02 -12.91 16.92
CA ASP A 26 -26.41 -13.36 17.01
C ASP A 26 -26.57 -14.66 17.82
N VAL A 27 -25.47 -15.27 18.28
CA VAL A 27 -25.48 -16.53 19.04
C VAL A 27 -25.04 -16.30 20.49
N GLU A 28 -25.88 -16.74 21.45
CA GLU A 28 -25.50 -16.79 22.86
C GLU A 28 -24.55 -17.97 23.12
N LEU A 29 -23.26 -17.66 23.23
CA LEU A 29 -22.19 -18.62 23.53
C LEU A 29 -21.67 -18.43 24.94
N ASN A 30 -21.41 -19.53 25.65
CA ASN A 30 -20.63 -19.46 26.89
C ASN A 30 -19.13 -19.29 26.59
N ASP A 31 -18.34 -18.88 27.60
CA ASP A 31 -16.91 -18.59 27.43
C ASP A 31 -16.10 -19.77 26.87
N ARG A 32 -16.51 -21.00 27.20
CA ARG A 32 -15.85 -22.21 26.71
C ARG A 32 -16.18 -22.49 25.25
N GLU A 33 -17.46 -22.41 24.88
CA GLU A 33 -17.93 -22.58 23.50
C GLU A 33 -17.30 -21.52 22.59
N ARG A 34 -17.17 -20.28 23.08
CA ARG A 34 -16.49 -19.20 22.36
C ARG A 34 -15.01 -19.51 22.12
N ALA A 35 -14.28 -19.94 23.15
CA ALA A 35 -12.86 -20.28 23.02
C ALA A 35 -12.62 -21.48 22.07
N GLU A 36 -13.50 -22.48 22.09
CA GLU A 36 -13.42 -23.63 21.17
C GLU A 36 -13.72 -23.20 19.72
N LEU A 37 -14.73 -22.34 19.50
CA LEU A 37 -15.05 -21.78 18.18
C LEU A 37 -13.94 -20.87 17.64
N ASP A 38 -13.36 -20.02 18.48
CA ASP A 38 -12.25 -19.14 18.09
C ASP A 38 -11.06 -19.96 17.55
N GLY A 39 -10.70 -21.06 18.23
CA GLY A 39 -9.62 -21.94 17.76
C GLY A 39 -9.91 -22.64 16.42
N ILE A 40 -11.16 -23.02 16.17
CA ILE A 40 -11.60 -23.60 14.89
C ILE A 40 -11.55 -22.54 13.78
N VAL A 41 -12.03 -21.32 14.07
CA VAL A 41 -12.04 -20.19 13.13
C VAL A 41 -10.61 -19.76 12.78
N GLU A 42 -9.71 -19.62 13.77
CA GLU A 42 -8.30 -19.31 13.54
C GLU A 42 -7.62 -20.36 12.65
N THR A 43 -7.88 -21.65 12.91
CA THR A 43 -7.34 -22.74 12.09
C THR A 43 -7.89 -22.70 10.66
N ALA A 44 -9.18 -22.42 10.52
CA ALA A 44 -9.82 -22.27 9.22
C ALA A 44 -9.28 -21.06 8.44
N ASP A 45 -9.00 -19.94 9.12
CA ASP A 45 -8.38 -18.77 8.53
C ASP A 45 -6.96 -19.04 8.07
N ALA A 46 -6.15 -19.71 8.89
CA ALA A 46 -4.82 -20.12 8.49
C ALA A 46 -4.86 -21.03 7.25
N LEU A 47 -5.81 -21.97 7.19
CA LEU A 47 -5.99 -22.85 6.03
C LEU A 47 -6.48 -22.10 4.79
N TRP A 48 -7.43 -21.18 4.96
CA TRP A 48 -7.99 -20.37 3.89
C TRP A 48 -6.96 -19.40 3.32
N LEU A 49 -6.16 -18.75 4.17
CA LEU A 49 -5.02 -17.91 3.78
C LEU A 49 -3.92 -18.73 3.09
N ALA A 50 -3.64 -19.95 3.55
CA ALA A 50 -2.67 -20.82 2.90
C ALA A 50 -3.14 -21.28 1.50
N ALA A 51 -4.45 -21.46 1.30
CA ALA A 51 -5.04 -21.87 0.04
C ALA A 51 -5.20 -20.70 -0.96
N ARG A 52 -5.51 -19.50 -0.46
CA ARG A 52 -5.52 -18.25 -1.22
C ARG A 52 -4.11 -17.68 -1.20
N GLY A 53 -3.24 -18.18 -2.10
CA GLY A 53 -1.94 -17.55 -2.32
C GLY A 53 -2.05 -16.02 -2.44
N ALA A 54 -0.97 -15.31 -2.16
CA ALA A 54 -0.96 -13.85 -2.23
C ALA A 54 -1.52 -13.37 -3.59
N PRO A 55 -2.37 -12.33 -3.61
CA PRO A 55 -2.84 -11.74 -4.86
C PRO A 55 -1.66 -11.37 -5.77
N ALA A 56 -1.89 -11.33 -7.08
CA ALA A 56 -0.89 -10.79 -8.00
C ALA A 56 -0.50 -9.37 -7.55
N LEU A 57 0.77 -8.97 -7.73
CA LEU A 57 1.27 -7.70 -7.19
C LEU A 57 0.41 -6.51 -7.65
N GLU A 58 0.00 -6.51 -8.93
CA GLU A 58 -0.91 -5.52 -9.51
C GLU A 58 -2.29 -5.44 -8.85
N ASP A 59 -2.77 -6.54 -8.29
CA ASP A 59 -4.06 -6.66 -7.61
C ASP A 59 -3.91 -6.67 -6.08
N ASP A 60 -2.67 -6.58 -5.56
CA ASP A 60 -2.37 -6.65 -4.14
C ASP A 60 -2.54 -5.26 -3.49
N PRO A 61 -3.60 -5.07 -2.68
CA PRO A 61 -3.84 -3.80 -2.01
C PRO A 61 -2.74 -3.45 -1.01
N VAL A 62 -2.05 -4.44 -0.42
CA VAL A 62 -0.92 -4.22 0.48
C VAL A 62 0.30 -3.75 -0.30
N ALA A 63 0.54 -4.28 -1.49
CA ALA A 63 1.61 -3.83 -2.37
C ALA A 63 1.41 -2.37 -2.82
N ALA A 64 0.18 -2.04 -3.23
CA ALA A 64 -0.25 -0.67 -3.49
C ALA A 64 0.01 0.24 -2.26
N MET A 65 -0.41 -0.20 -1.07
CA MET A 65 -0.24 0.53 0.19
C MET A 65 1.22 0.77 0.60
N LEU A 66 2.14 -0.07 0.14
CA LEU A 66 3.57 0.03 0.41
C LEU A 66 4.33 0.78 -0.69
N GLY A 67 3.64 1.30 -1.72
CA GLY A 67 4.25 1.98 -2.85
C GLY A 67 5.09 1.05 -3.72
N LEU A 68 4.71 -0.23 -3.81
CA LEU A 68 5.36 -1.25 -4.64
C LEU A 68 4.82 -1.30 -6.07
N LEU A 69 3.76 -0.53 -6.35
CA LEU A 69 3.22 -0.35 -7.69
C LEU A 69 3.66 0.99 -8.29
N PRO A 70 3.90 1.06 -9.61
CA PRO A 70 4.19 2.32 -10.28
C PRO A 70 3.04 3.32 -10.13
N ASP A 71 3.39 4.59 -9.92
CA ASP A 71 2.42 5.66 -9.64
C ASP A 71 2.78 6.93 -10.42
N SER A 72 1.78 7.60 -10.98
CA SER A 72 1.95 8.80 -11.79
C SER A 72 2.42 10.03 -11.01
N GLU A 73 2.16 10.10 -9.71
CA GLU A 73 2.53 11.20 -8.83
C GLU A 73 3.99 11.13 -8.37
N CYS A 74 4.58 9.93 -8.35
CA CYS A 74 5.98 9.70 -8.00
C CYS A 74 6.74 9.03 -9.14
N ARG A 75 6.67 9.64 -10.33
CA ARG A 75 7.34 9.12 -11.53
C ARG A 75 8.79 9.56 -11.58
N LEU A 76 9.69 8.58 -11.68
CA LEU A 76 11.13 8.84 -11.79
C LEU A 76 11.48 9.58 -13.10
N ASP A 77 12.21 10.69 -12.96
CA ASP A 77 12.72 11.50 -14.06
C ASP A 77 14.10 10.99 -14.50
N SER A 78 14.18 10.48 -15.73
CA SER A 78 15.40 9.87 -16.28
C SER A 78 16.61 10.82 -16.30
N ALA A 79 16.38 12.09 -16.64
CA ALA A 79 17.44 13.08 -16.72
C ALA A 79 17.90 13.49 -15.31
N ALA A 80 16.97 13.61 -14.37
CA ALA A 80 17.26 13.91 -12.98
C ALA A 80 18.00 12.77 -12.29
N LEU A 81 17.58 11.53 -12.51
CA LEU A 81 18.29 10.33 -12.06
C LEU A 81 19.76 10.35 -12.47
N SER A 82 20.03 10.53 -13.78
CA SER A 82 21.41 10.56 -14.28
C SER A 82 22.23 11.71 -13.68
N ARG A 83 21.61 12.88 -13.51
CA ARG A 83 22.25 14.07 -12.93
C ARG A 83 22.60 13.88 -11.45
N VAL A 84 21.65 13.39 -10.66
CA VAL A 84 21.81 13.18 -9.22
C VAL A 84 22.81 12.06 -8.96
N ARG A 85 22.73 10.94 -9.70
CA ARG A 85 23.73 9.86 -9.60
C ARG A 85 25.15 10.36 -9.89
N LYS A 86 25.34 11.13 -10.98
CA LYS A 86 26.66 11.69 -11.32
C LYS A 86 27.20 12.61 -10.22
N ARG A 87 26.33 13.41 -9.59
CA ARG A 87 26.69 14.26 -8.44
C ARG A 87 27.11 13.42 -7.23
N ALA A 88 26.41 12.31 -6.97
CA ALA A 88 26.74 11.34 -5.93
C ALA A 88 27.99 10.48 -6.26
N ARG A 89 28.56 10.61 -7.47
CA ARG A 89 29.74 9.87 -7.96
C ARG A 89 29.58 8.35 -7.90
N LEU A 90 28.35 7.86 -8.04
CA LEU A 90 28.05 6.42 -8.12
C LEU A 90 27.96 5.96 -9.57
N SER A 91 28.43 4.75 -9.85
CA SER A 91 28.14 4.07 -11.12
C SER A 91 26.73 3.46 -11.09
N VAL A 92 26.18 3.14 -12.26
CA VAL A 92 24.91 2.39 -12.35
C VAL A 92 25.01 1.01 -11.66
N SER A 93 26.19 0.39 -11.65
CA SER A 93 26.44 -0.87 -10.96
C SER A 93 26.37 -0.72 -9.44
N ASP A 94 26.89 0.39 -8.90
CA ASP A 94 26.86 0.66 -7.45
C ASP A 94 25.43 0.86 -6.97
N VAL A 95 24.58 1.51 -7.79
CA VAL A 95 23.16 1.70 -7.47
C VAL A 95 22.44 0.37 -7.44
N ALA A 96 22.61 -0.47 -8.46
CA ALA A 96 22.01 -1.80 -8.51
C ALA A 96 22.45 -2.66 -7.31
N ALA A 97 23.74 -2.68 -6.99
CA ALA A 97 24.27 -3.41 -5.83
C ALA A 97 23.64 -2.94 -4.51
N ARG A 98 23.54 -1.62 -4.30
CA ARG A 98 22.93 -1.05 -3.08
C ARG A 98 21.43 -1.24 -2.99
N LEU A 99 20.74 -1.34 -4.13
CA LEU A 99 19.33 -1.73 -4.18
C LEU A 99 19.18 -3.21 -3.80
N HIS A 100 20.07 -4.08 -4.28
CA HIS A 100 20.09 -5.50 -3.92
C HIS A 100 20.35 -5.74 -2.43
N GLU A 101 21.30 -5.01 -1.83
CA GLU A 101 21.54 -5.03 -0.38
C GLU A 101 20.30 -4.65 0.45
N ARG A 102 19.38 -3.87 -0.15
CA ARG A 102 18.10 -3.45 0.45
C ARG A 102 16.94 -4.40 0.10
N GLY A 103 17.21 -5.53 -0.56
CA GLY A 103 16.21 -6.53 -0.93
C GLY A 103 15.52 -6.30 -2.28
N TRP A 104 15.93 -5.29 -3.05
CA TRP A 104 15.37 -5.03 -4.38
C TRP A 104 16.09 -5.82 -5.46
N GLN A 105 15.34 -6.45 -6.36
CA GLN A 105 15.90 -7.29 -7.44
C GLN A 105 15.99 -6.52 -8.76
N PHE A 106 16.79 -5.45 -8.79
CA PHE A 106 17.09 -4.70 -10.02
C PHE A 106 18.55 -4.85 -10.40
N ASP A 107 18.80 -4.96 -11.70
CA ASP A 107 20.15 -5.08 -12.22
C ASP A 107 20.72 -3.76 -12.77
N LYS A 108 21.96 -3.79 -13.23
CA LYS A 108 22.63 -2.64 -13.84
C LYS A 108 21.90 -2.14 -15.10
N SER A 109 21.32 -3.06 -15.87
CA SER A 109 20.61 -2.77 -17.12
C SER A 109 19.30 -2.03 -16.82
N ASP A 110 18.62 -2.36 -15.73
CA ASP A 110 17.43 -1.65 -15.25
C ASP A 110 17.77 -0.20 -14.90
N VAL A 111 18.80 0.01 -14.09
CA VAL A 111 19.24 1.37 -13.69
C VAL A 111 19.66 2.17 -14.92
N PHE A 112 20.38 1.55 -15.87
CA PHE A 112 20.77 2.21 -17.11
C PHE A 112 19.56 2.52 -18.01
N ARG A 113 18.57 1.62 -18.09
CA ARG A 113 17.32 1.84 -18.80
C ARG A 113 16.56 3.03 -18.23
N TRP A 114 16.49 3.16 -16.90
CA TRP A 114 15.81 4.28 -16.25
C TRP A 114 16.44 5.63 -16.57
N GLU A 115 17.77 5.68 -16.79
CA GLU A 115 18.45 6.93 -17.19
C GLU A 115 18.29 7.28 -18.66
N THR A 116 18.01 6.29 -19.51
CA THR A 116 18.03 6.44 -20.97
C THR A 116 16.65 6.42 -21.61
N ARG A 117 15.64 5.88 -20.91
CA ARG A 117 14.25 5.74 -21.35
C ARG A 117 13.32 6.15 -20.21
N THR A 118 12.05 6.34 -20.54
CA THR A 118 11.00 6.60 -19.55
C THR A 118 10.99 5.52 -18.48
N ALA A 119 11.07 5.93 -17.22
CA ALA A 119 11.10 5.07 -16.04
C ALA A 119 9.73 5.07 -15.31
N ALA A 120 8.64 4.98 -16.09
CA ALA A 120 7.28 5.04 -15.55
C ALA A 120 6.87 3.78 -14.79
N ASP A 121 7.64 2.71 -14.91
CA ASP A 121 7.45 1.41 -14.24
C ASP A 121 8.20 1.31 -12.90
N VAL A 122 8.83 2.40 -12.43
CA VAL A 122 9.56 2.39 -11.16
C VAL A 122 8.60 2.76 -10.02
N PRO A 123 8.40 1.86 -9.02
CA PRO A 123 7.52 2.14 -7.90
C PRO A 123 8.05 3.25 -6.97
N PRO A 124 7.15 4.02 -6.30
CA PRO A 124 7.53 5.06 -5.35
C PRO A 124 8.49 4.60 -4.25
N ALA A 125 8.34 3.37 -3.73
CA ALA A 125 9.23 2.81 -2.72
C ALA A 125 10.67 2.64 -3.25
N VAL A 126 10.81 2.29 -4.54
CA VAL A 126 12.11 2.18 -5.19
C VAL A 126 12.70 3.58 -5.42
N VAL A 127 11.89 4.57 -5.81
CA VAL A 127 12.33 5.97 -5.94
C VAL A 127 12.86 6.51 -4.60
N GLN A 128 12.17 6.23 -3.48
CA GLN A 128 12.65 6.58 -2.15
C GLN A 128 13.99 5.90 -1.83
N ALA A 129 14.12 4.59 -2.08
CA ALA A 129 15.36 3.86 -1.84
C ALA A 129 16.54 4.42 -2.68
N ILE A 130 16.27 4.83 -3.93
CA ILE A 130 17.25 5.50 -4.80
C ILE A 130 17.65 6.86 -4.21
N ALA A 131 16.70 7.65 -3.73
CA ALA A 131 16.97 8.93 -3.07
C ALA A 131 17.89 8.74 -1.85
N ASP A 132 17.59 7.74 -1.02
CA ASP A 132 18.38 7.41 0.16
C ASP A 132 19.81 6.96 -0.20
N ILE A 133 19.96 6.18 -1.28
CA ILE A 133 21.28 5.76 -1.80
C ILE A 133 22.13 6.95 -2.23
N PHE A 134 21.50 7.99 -2.81
CA PHE A 134 22.19 9.20 -3.27
C PHE A 134 22.35 10.26 -2.18
N GLY A 135 21.65 10.14 -1.05
CA GLY A 135 21.52 11.22 -0.08
C GLY A 135 20.82 12.45 -0.67
N ALA A 136 19.88 12.23 -1.60
CA ALA A 136 19.11 13.27 -2.28
C ALA A 136 17.66 13.29 -1.78
N ARG A 137 16.91 14.34 -2.14
CA ARG A 137 15.45 14.36 -1.92
C ARG A 137 14.77 13.66 -3.07
N VAL A 138 13.66 12.96 -2.82
CA VAL A 138 12.82 12.38 -3.88
C VAL A 138 12.35 13.46 -4.87
N ASP A 139 12.05 14.66 -4.38
CA ASP A 139 11.67 15.82 -5.21
C ASP A 139 12.74 16.17 -6.28
N ASP A 140 14.01 15.82 -6.04
CA ASP A 140 15.11 16.04 -6.99
C ASP A 140 15.19 14.95 -8.08
N LEU A 141 14.43 13.86 -7.94
CA LEU A 141 14.48 12.67 -8.78
C LEU A 141 13.21 12.44 -9.60
N ILE A 142 12.08 13.05 -9.22
CA ILE A 142 10.79 12.82 -9.88
C ILE A 142 10.45 13.93 -10.87
N SER A 143 9.64 13.59 -11.87
CA SER A 143 9.00 14.60 -12.72
C SER A 143 7.77 15.16 -12.02
N ALA A 144 7.35 16.37 -12.39
CA ALA A 144 6.09 16.92 -11.90
C ALA A 144 4.91 15.99 -12.22
N PRO A 145 3.94 15.85 -11.29
CA PRO A 145 2.80 14.97 -11.48
C PRO A 145 2.00 15.39 -12.72
N SER A 146 1.68 14.40 -13.55
CA SER A 146 0.83 14.61 -14.72
C SER A 146 -0.62 14.57 -14.26
N SER A 147 -1.32 15.70 -14.27
CA SER A 147 -2.74 15.78 -13.91
C SER A 147 -3.69 15.04 -14.86
N ALA A 148 -3.17 14.41 -15.93
CA ALA A 148 -3.99 13.76 -16.93
C ALA A 148 -4.40 12.35 -16.47
N SER A 149 -5.72 12.11 -16.43
CA SER A 149 -6.42 10.81 -16.39
C SER A 149 -6.87 10.25 -15.04
N LEU A 150 -7.00 11.06 -13.98
CA LEU A 150 -7.64 10.56 -12.76
C LEU A 150 -9.16 10.56 -12.88
N PRO A 151 -9.86 9.55 -12.34
CA PRO A 151 -11.31 9.60 -12.19
C PRO A 151 -11.75 10.88 -11.45
N ASP A 152 -12.85 11.50 -11.87
CA ASP A 152 -13.30 12.81 -11.37
C ASP A 152 -13.35 12.92 -9.83
N HIS A 153 -13.70 11.82 -9.15
CA HIS A 153 -13.77 11.75 -7.68
C HIS A 153 -12.39 11.70 -7.00
N VAL A 154 -11.39 11.05 -7.61
CA VAL A 154 -10.00 11.04 -7.13
C VAL A 154 -9.39 12.42 -7.34
N GLY A 155 -9.65 13.05 -8.49
CA GLY A 155 -9.26 14.43 -8.75
C GLY A 155 -9.85 15.43 -7.74
N ALA A 156 -11.11 15.25 -7.36
CA ALA A 156 -11.78 16.09 -6.36
C ALA A 156 -11.18 15.95 -4.95
N VAL A 157 -10.84 14.73 -4.53
CA VAL A 157 -10.13 14.51 -3.25
C VAL A 157 -8.73 15.11 -3.31
N ARG A 158 -7.99 14.95 -4.40
CA ARG A 158 -6.64 15.51 -4.58
C ARG A 158 -6.64 17.05 -4.50
N ALA A 159 -7.67 17.69 -5.04
CA ALA A 159 -7.83 19.14 -4.96
C ALA A 159 -8.25 19.64 -3.57
N ASN A 160 -8.59 18.75 -2.64
CA ASN A 160 -9.07 19.11 -1.31
C ASN A 160 -7.90 19.44 -0.37
N PRO A 161 -7.92 20.58 0.36
CA PRO A 161 -6.89 20.92 1.33
C PRO A 161 -6.68 19.88 2.45
N LEU A 162 -7.71 19.10 2.78
CA LEU A 162 -7.61 18.02 3.75
C LEU A 162 -6.67 16.91 3.26
N PHE A 163 -6.67 16.60 1.97
CA PHE A 163 -5.77 15.61 1.40
C PHE A 163 -4.30 16.02 1.60
N GLU A 164 -3.95 17.28 1.37
CA GLU A 164 -2.60 17.80 1.61
C GLU A 164 -2.15 17.69 3.08
N GLN A 165 -3.08 17.85 4.02
CA GLN A 165 -2.80 17.64 5.45
C GLN A 165 -2.52 16.16 5.74
N LEU A 166 -3.28 15.25 5.13
CA LEU A 166 -3.08 13.80 5.26
C LEU A 166 -1.75 13.36 4.65
N VAL A 167 -1.38 13.89 3.48
CA VAL A 167 -0.06 13.65 2.85
C VAL A 167 1.07 14.08 3.77
N THR A 168 0.93 15.24 4.41
CA THR A 168 1.95 15.78 5.32
C THR A 168 2.12 14.91 6.56
N ARG A 169 0.99 14.51 7.18
CA ARG A 169 0.97 13.61 8.34
C ARG A 169 1.56 12.24 8.02
N TRP A 170 1.16 11.66 6.89
CA TRP A 170 1.69 10.37 6.43
C TRP A 170 3.20 10.42 6.17
N SER A 171 3.67 11.47 5.47
CA SER A 171 5.09 11.70 5.20
C SER A 171 5.92 11.73 6.48
N GLN A 172 5.41 12.41 7.52
CA GLN A 172 6.09 12.49 8.82
C GLN A 172 6.08 11.13 9.55
N ALA A 173 4.92 10.47 9.63
CA ALA A 173 4.77 9.20 10.33
C ALA A 173 5.61 8.08 9.69
N ARG A 174 5.71 8.03 8.36
CA ARG A 174 6.47 6.98 7.66
C ARG A 174 7.89 7.38 7.30
N ARG A 175 8.29 8.62 7.62
CA ARG A 175 9.58 9.22 7.25
C ARG A 175 9.90 9.09 5.75
N VAL A 176 8.88 9.24 4.91
CA VAL A 176 8.99 9.21 3.44
C VAL A 176 8.79 10.61 2.88
N SER A 177 9.23 10.84 1.65
CA SER A 177 8.97 12.12 0.97
C SER A 177 7.46 12.40 0.79
N ARG A 178 7.09 13.67 0.64
CA ARG A 178 5.69 14.06 0.39
C ARG A 178 5.15 13.47 -0.91
N ALA A 179 5.97 13.38 -1.96
CA ALA A 179 5.57 12.75 -3.22
C ALA A 179 5.28 11.25 -3.06
N VAL A 180 6.11 10.53 -2.29
CA VAL A 180 5.87 9.11 -1.96
C VAL A 180 4.62 8.96 -1.10
N ALA A 181 4.40 9.86 -0.14
CA ALA A 181 3.18 9.90 0.66
C ALA A 181 1.93 10.14 -0.19
N ALA A 182 1.96 11.10 -1.11
CA ALA A 182 0.86 11.40 -2.02
C ALA A 182 0.53 10.21 -2.92
N ALA A 183 1.52 9.64 -3.61
CA ALA A 183 1.36 8.43 -4.41
C ALA A 183 0.77 7.27 -3.58
N THR A 184 1.26 7.08 -2.35
CA THR A 184 0.75 6.02 -1.46
C THR A 184 -0.73 6.23 -1.10
N LEU A 185 -1.13 7.46 -0.75
CA LEU A 185 -2.52 7.77 -0.41
C LEU A 185 -3.45 7.74 -1.63
N GLU A 186 -2.98 8.14 -2.81
CA GLU A 186 -3.74 8.09 -4.05
C GLU A 186 -3.96 6.64 -4.53
N SER A 187 -2.91 5.82 -4.50
CA SER A 187 -3.00 4.38 -4.77
C SER A 187 -4.02 3.69 -3.86
N ARG A 188 -4.12 4.12 -2.58
CA ARG A 188 -5.13 3.62 -1.63
C ARG A 188 -6.54 4.01 -2.01
N MET A 189 -6.76 5.25 -2.43
CA MET A 189 -8.08 5.68 -2.90
C MET A 189 -8.51 4.86 -4.12
N LEU A 190 -7.61 4.66 -5.08
CA LEU A 190 -7.87 3.86 -6.28
C LEU A 190 -8.21 2.41 -5.91
N ALA A 191 -7.48 1.79 -4.97
CA ALA A 191 -7.76 0.44 -4.50
C ALA A 191 -9.15 0.31 -3.86
N THR A 192 -9.60 1.30 -3.08
CA THR A 192 -10.97 1.31 -2.51
C THR A 192 -12.03 1.34 -3.60
N VAL A 193 -11.83 2.13 -4.66
CA VAL A 193 -12.77 2.24 -5.80
C VAL A 193 -12.85 0.93 -6.60
N HIS A 194 -11.73 0.21 -6.75
CA HIS A 194 -11.69 -1.08 -7.45
C HIS A 194 -12.33 -2.22 -6.66
N ARG A 195 -12.51 -2.08 -5.33
CA ARG A 195 -13.24 -3.05 -4.49
C ARG A 195 -14.76 -3.00 -4.64
N GLY A 196 -15.29 -2.17 -5.55
CA GLY A 196 -16.72 -2.14 -5.88
C GLY A 196 -17.55 -1.16 -5.04
N GLU A 197 -16.96 -0.59 -3.98
CA GLU A 197 -17.52 0.59 -3.32
C GLU A 197 -17.16 1.83 -4.14
N ARG A 198 -18.15 2.67 -4.47
CA ARG A 198 -17.92 4.01 -5.05
C ARG A 198 -18.15 5.06 -3.95
N PRO A 199 -17.26 5.17 -2.95
CA PRO A 199 -17.39 6.16 -1.91
C PRO A 199 -17.30 7.58 -2.51
N ASP A 200 -18.07 8.50 -1.95
CA ASP A 200 -17.95 9.92 -2.27
C ASP A 200 -16.64 10.53 -1.72
N THR A 201 -16.35 11.77 -2.11
CA THR A 201 -15.13 12.50 -1.70
C THR A 201 -14.96 12.59 -0.19
N GLU A 202 -16.04 12.79 0.58
CA GLU A 202 -15.96 12.90 2.04
C GLU A 202 -15.72 11.56 2.72
N GLN A 203 -16.32 10.48 2.20
CA GLN A 203 -16.08 9.12 2.66
C GLN A 203 -14.62 8.71 2.42
N LEU A 204 -14.07 9.01 1.23
CA LEU A 204 -12.66 8.75 0.93
C LEU A 204 -11.72 9.50 1.87
N LEU A 205 -11.96 10.79 2.11
CA LEU A 205 -11.14 11.60 3.02
C LEU A 205 -11.19 11.07 4.46
N ARG A 206 -12.37 10.66 4.96
CA ARG A 206 -12.50 10.05 6.28
C ARG A 206 -11.77 8.72 6.38
N SER A 207 -11.87 7.87 5.36
CA SER A 207 -11.14 6.60 5.31
C SER A 207 -9.62 6.81 5.29
N LEU A 208 -9.13 7.79 4.53
CA LEU A 208 -7.71 8.14 4.53
C LEU A 208 -7.25 8.71 5.88
N ASP A 209 -8.07 9.54 6.53
CA ASP A 209 -7.75 10.09 7.85
C ASP A 209 -7.65 9.01 8.93
N ALA A 210 -8.62 8.09 8.98
CA ALA A 210 -8.58 6.95 9.89
C ALA A 210 -7.32 6.09 9.68
N LEU A 211 -6.93 5.89 8.42
CA LEU A 211 -5.75 5.14 8.06
C LEU A 211 -4.44 5.86 8.44
N VAL A 212 -4.36 7.18 8.24
CA VAL A 212 -3.22 7.99 8.69
C VAL A 212 -3.11 7.95 10.22
N ALA A 213 -4.24 8.09 10.93
CA ALA A 213 -4.27 8.01 12.39
C ALA A 213 -3.81 6.65 12.93
N SER A 214 -4.20 5.54 12.28
CA SER A 214 -3.75 4.19 12.66
C SER A 214 -2.23 4.05 12.58
N VAL A 215 -1.60 4.60 11.53
CA VAL A 215 -0.15 4.54 11.35
C VAL A 215 0.60 5.46 12.30
N GLU A 216 0.07 6.65 12.60
CA GLU A 216 0.64 7.54 13.60
C GLU A 216 0.63 6.94 15.02
N GLN A 217 -0.35 6.07 15.32
CA GLN A 217 -0.43 5.36 16.60
C GLN A 217 0.56 4.21 16.69
N ALA A 218 0.75 3.47 15.60
CA ALA A 218 1.72 2.37 15.53
C ALA A 218 3.17 2.83 15.71
N ASP A 219 3.50 4.06 15.32
CA ASP A 219 4.84 4.65 15.44
C ASP A 219 5.15 5.21 16.85
N ARG A 220 4.15 5.21 17.75
CA ARG A 220 4.25 5.68 19.15
C ARG A 220 4.30 4.55 20.19
N GLY A 221 4.10 3.29 19.77
CA GLY A 221 4.22 2.10 20.61
C GLY A 221 5.59 1.47 20.49
#